data_AF-A0A7J8L8A6-F1
#
_entry.id   AF-A0A7J8L8A6-F1
#
_cell.length_a   1.000
_cell.length_b   1.000
_cell.length_c   1.000
_cell.angle_alpha   90.00
_cell.angle_beta   90.00
_cell.angle_gamma   90.00
#
_symmetry.space_group_name_H-M   'P 1'
#
loop_
_entity.id
_entity.type
_entity.pdbx_description
1 polymer ?
#
loop_
_entity_poly.entity_id
_entity_poly.type
_entity_poly.pdbx_seq_one_letter_code
_entity_poly.pdbx_strand_id
1 'polypeptide(L)'
;AVARITCVAVDEFGYETAPFSFSSDATDENGYFFATLTPPEINDKMQLRECKAFLENSPLEACKVPTDVNKGIRGAILNSHRVLDQRKMRLYWVGPFFYT
;
A
#
# COMPACT_ATOMS: atom_id res chain seq x y z
N ALA A 1 4.44 -3.59 12.76
CA ALA A 1 4.82 -4.12 11.43
C ALA A 1 4.78 -2.99 10.41
N VAL A 2 5.40 -3.17 9.25
CA VAL A 2 5.36 -2.22 8.13
C VAL A 2 4.82 -2.96 6.91
N ALA A 3 4.00 -2.26 6.13
CA ALA A 3 3.48 -2.74 4.85
C ALA A 3 4.07 -1.90 3.71
N ARG A 4 4.32 -2.55 2.57
CA ARG A 4 4.72 -1.89 1.33
C ARG A 4 3.55 -1.86 0.37
N ILE A 5 3.32 -0.73 -0.28
CA ILE A 5 2.33 -0.59 -1.34
C ILE A 5 3.07 -0.33 -2.65
N THR A 6 2.82 -1.16 -3.66
CA THR A 6 3.39 -0.96 -5.00
C THR A 6 2.28 -0.74 -6.00
N CYS A 7 2.40 0.30 -6.82
CA CYS A 7 1.42 0.70 -7.82
C CYS A 7 2.07 0.76 -9.20
N VAL A 8 1.32 0.36 -10.22
CA VAL A 8 1.69 0.63 -11.61
C VAL A 8 1.46 2.12 -11.86
N ALA A 9 2.45 2.78 -12.43
CA ALA A 9 2.34 4.17 -12.85
C ALA A 9 1.99 4.23 -14.33
N VAL A 10 1.07 5.12 -14.69
CA VAL A 10 0.64 5.32 -16.06
C VAL A 10 0.73 6.79 -16.40
N ASP A 11 1.38 7.13 -17.50
CA ASP A 11 1.52 8.51 -17.96
C ASP A 11 0.22 9.08 -18.58
N GLU A 12 0.27 10.33 -19.03
CA GLU A 12 -0.88 11.02 -19.63
C GLU A 12 -1.37 10.40 -20.95
N PHE A 13 -0.53 9.59 -21.60
CA PHE A 13 -0.85 8.89 -22.84
C PHE A 13 -1.32 7.45 -22.61
N GLY A 14 -1.32 6.98 -21.36
CA GLY A 14 -1.76 5.64 -21.01
C GLY A 14 -0.64 4.59 -21.02
N TYR A 15 0.63 4.98 -21.16
CA TYR A 15 1.74 4.03 -21.14
C TYR A 15 2.20 3.75 -19.72
N GLU A 16 2.47 2.47 -19.42
CA GLU A 16 3.05 2.05 -18.15
C GLU A 16 4.47 2.58 -18.00
N THR A 17 4.75 3.18 -16.84
CA THR A 17 6.07 3.67 -16.45
C THR A 17 6.58 2.88 -15.24
N ALA A 18 7.75 3.26 -14.72
CA ALA A 18 8.32 2.59 -13.55
C ALA A 18 7.33 2.59 -12.37
N PRO A 19 7.11 1.45 -11.70
CA PRO A 19 6.15 1.37 -10.61
C PRO A 19 6.63 2.19 -9.41
N PHE A 20 5.67 2.78 -8.68
CA PHE A 20 5.97 3.42 -7.40
C PHE A 20 5.83 2.43 -6.26
N SER A 21 6.74 2.52 -5.29
CA SER A 21 6.69 1.76 -4.06
C SER A 21 6.70 2.68 -2.86
N PHE A 22 5.79 2.44 -1.93
CA PHE A 22 5.56 3.24 -0.74
C PHE A 22 5.62 2.34 0.49
N SER A 23 6.46 2.68 1.46
CA SER A 23 6.39 2.05 2.77
C SER A 23 5.36 2.77 3.62
N SER A 24 4.57 2.02 4.38
CA SER A 24 3.67 2.56 5.38
C SER A 24 4.43 3.03 6.61
N ASP A 25 3.75 3.78 7.46
CA ASP A 25 4.18 3.91 8.85
C ASP A 25 4.12 2.55 9.55
N ALA A 26 4.78 2.45 10.71
CA ALA A 26 4.61 1.31 11.59
C ALA A 26 3.15 1.17 12.01
N THR A 27 2.65 -0.07 12.06
CA THR A 27 1.30 -0.35 12.51
C THR A 27 1.05 0.19 13.91
N ASP A 28 -0.15 0.69 14.15
CA ASP A 28 -0.60 1.10 15.48
C ASP A 28 -0.82 -0.09 16.44
N GLU A 29 -1.26 0.20 17.67
CA GLU A 29 -1.56 -0.79 18.71
C GLU A 29 -2.65 -1.80 18.32
N ASN A 30 -3.49 -1.45 17.33
CA ASN A 30 -4.56 -2.30 16.81
C ASN A 30 -4.14 -3.07 15.55
N GLY A 31 -2.92 -2.86 15.06
CA GLY A 31 -2.41 -3.50 13.85
C GLY A 31 -2.79 -2.80 12.54
N TYR A 32 -3.37 -1.60 12.58
CA TYR A 32 -3.64 -0.82 11.37
C TYR A 32 -2.39 -0.08 10.90
N PHE A 33 -2.19 -0.02 9.58
CA PHE A 33 -1.15 0.78 8.95
C PHE A 33 -1.77 1.84 8.04
N PHE A 34 -1.03 2.93 7.83
CA PHE A 34 -1.42 4.01 6.93
C PHE A 34 -0.24 4.37 6.02
N ALA A 35 -0.51 4.64 4.75
CA ALA A 35 0.49 5.04 3.77
C ALA A 35 -0.10 6.08 2.82
N THR A 36 0.66 7.13 2.56
CA THR A 36 0.29 8.19 1.61
C THR A 36 0.89 7.86 0.24
N LEU A 37 0.06 7.70 -0.79
CA LEU A 37 0.46 7.26 -2.14
C LEU A 37 0.70 8.42 -3.13
N THR A 38 0.81 9.65 -2.64
CA THR A 38 1.06 10.86 -3.44
C THR A 38 2.40 11.47 -3.06
N PRO A 39 3.52 10.90 -3.53
CA PRO A 39 4.82 11.48 -3.29
C PRO A 39 5.00 12.70 -4.21
N PRO A 40 5.91 13.64 -3.88
CA PRO A 40 6.11 14.88 -4.65
C PRO A 40 6.43 14.65 -6.14
N GLU A 41 6.99 13.48 -6.48
CA GLU A 41 7.39 13.11 -7.83
C GLU A 41 6.23 12.65 -8.72
N ILE A 42 5.05 12.34 -8.14
CA ILE A 42 3.84 12.10 -8.93
C ILE A 42 3.31 13.45 -9.38
N ASN A 43 3.61 13.79 -10.64
CA ASN A 43 3.00 14.94 -11.29
C ASN A 43 1.48 14.68 -11.51
N ASP A 44 0.71 15.76 -11.67
CA ASP A 44 -0.74 15.69 -11.90
C ASP A 44 -1.14 14.91 -13.19
N LYS A 45 -0.15 14.62 -14.04
CA LYS A 45 -0.32 13.92 -15.31
C LYS A 45 -0.18 12.40 -15.19
N MET A 46 0.27 11.90 -14.04
CA MET A 46 0.53 10.48 -13.84
C MET A 46 -0.52 9.86 -12.92
N GLN A 47 -1.00 8.67 -13.30
CA GLN A 47 -2.02 7.94 -12.58
C GLN A 47 -1.44 6.66 -11.98
N LEU A 48 -1.73 6.43 -10.70
CA LEU A 48 -1.46 5.15 -10.08
C LEU A 48 -2.61 4.18 -10.32
N ARG A 49 -2.28 2.97 -10.77
CA ARG A 49 -3.22 1.87 -11.02
C ARG A 49 -2.72 0.59 -10.37
N GLU A 50 -3.65 -0.34 -10.19
CA GLU A 50 -3.37 -1.72 -9.73
C GLU A 50 -2.49 -1.80 -8.46
N CYS A 51 -2.70 -0.87 -7.53
CA CYS A 51 -1.95 -0.84 -6.28
C CYS A 51 -2.15 -2.12 -5.48
N LYS A 52 -1.06 -2.73 -5.05
CA LYS A 52 -1.03 -3.93 -4.20
C LYS A 52 -0.29 -3.63 -2.90
N ALA A 53 -0.80 -4.13 -1.79
CA ALA A 53 -0.16 -4.06 -0.49
C ALA A 53 0.50 -5.40 -0.12
N PHE A 54 1.66 -5.34 0.52
CA PHE A 54 2.54 -6.45 0.86
C PHE A 54 3.04 -6.31 2.30
N LEU A 55 3.38 -7.44 2.93
CA LEU A 55 4.20 -7.45 4.13
C LEU A 55 5.62 -7.00 3.80
N GLU A 56 6.15 -6.04 4.55
CA GLU A 56 7.51 -5.53 4.38
C GLU A 56 8.42 -5.92 5.54
N ASN A 57 8.05 -5.54 6.77
CA ASN A 57 8.83 -5.86 7.96
C ASN A 57 7.98 -6.10 9.21
N SER A 58 8.48 -6.92 10.14
CA SER A 58 7.93 -7.09 11.48
C SER A 58 8.89 -6.55 12.55
N PRO A 59 8.41 -5.84 13.57
CA PRO A 59 9.24 -5.38 14.67
C PRO A 59 9.55 -6.47 15.71
N LEU A 60 8.89 -7.64 15.61
CA LEU A 60 9.02 -8.71 16.60
C LEU A 60 9.92 -9.82 16.04
N GLU A 61 11.05 -10.05 16.70
CA GLU A 61 11.99 -11.12 16.31
C GLU A 61 11.37 -12.52 16.36
N ALA A 62 10.45 -12.74 17.30
CA ALA A 62 9.73 -13.99 17.47
C ALA A 62 8.58 -14.17 16.46
N CYS A 63 8.24 -13.15 15.67
CA CYS A 63 7.12 -13.16 14.72
C CYS A 63 7.50 -12.34 13.48
N LYS A 64 8.46 -12.84 12.70
CA LYS A 64 9.09 -12.12 11.59
C LYS A 64 9.02 -12.84 10.24
N VAL A 65 8.49 -14.06 10.21
CA VAL A 65 8.35 -14.81 8.96
C VAL A 65 7.05 -14.37 8.29
N PRO A 66 7.09 -13.71 7.12
CA PRO A 66 5.87 -13.28 6.46
C PRO A 66 5.07 -14.50 5.98
N THR A 67 3.75 -14.40 6.04
CA THR A 67 2.85 -15.42 5.47
C THR A 67 2.13 -14.88 4.25
N ASP A 68 1.75 -15.77 3.34
CA ASP A 68 0.94 -15.40 2.16
C ASP A 68 -0.58 -15.48 2.42
N VAL A 69 -0.99 -15.52 3.69
CA VAL A 69 -2.40 -15.38 4.06
C VAL A 69 -2.89 -14.01 3.58
N ASN A 70 -4.08 -13.98 2.97
CA ASN A 70 -4.64 -12.79 2.32
C ASN A 70 -3.71 -12.16 1.27
N LYS A 71 -2.81 -12.94 0.66
CA LYS A 71 -1.82 -12.48 -0.33
C LYS A 71 -0.78 -11.51 0.27
N GLY A 72 -0.41 -11.69 1.54
CA GLY A 72 0.59 -10.87 2.22
C GLY A 72 1.98 -10.86 1.52
N ILE A 73 2.35 -11.93 0.81
CA ILE A 73 3.64 -12.01 0.07
C ILE A 73 3.42 -11.69 -1.42
N ARG A 74 2.39 -12.24 -2.04
CA ARG A 74 2.11 -12.02 -3.48
C ARG A 74 1.49 -10.65 -3.80
N GLY A 75 0.99 -9.95 -2.79
CA GLY A 75 0.35 -8.65 -2.92
C GLY A 75 -1.17 -8.74 -3.01
N ALA A 76 -1.86 -8.02 -2.13
CA ALA A 76 -3.31 -7.87 -2.17
C ALA A 76 -3.68 -6.55 -2.85
N ILE A 77 -4.57 -6.60 -3.84
CA ILE A 77 -5.11 -5.40 -4.50
C ILE A 77 -5.87 -4.57 -3.48
N LEU A 78 -5.67 -3.24 -3.49
CA LEU A 78 -6.45 -2.33 -2.66
C LEU A 78 -7.93 -2.40 -3.03
N ASN A 79 -8.82 -2.51 -2.02
CA ASN A 79 -10.27 -2.53 -2.23
C ASN A 79 -10.79 -1.15 -2.68
N SER A 80 -12.11 -1.07 -2.91
CA SER A 80 -12.78 0.21 -3.20
C SER A 80 -12.40 1.30 -2.20
N HIS A 81 -12.43 2.55 -2.63
CA HIS A 81 -12.11 3.67 -1.75
C HIS A 81 -13.35 4.27 -1.13
N ARG A 82 -13.15 4.90 0.03
CA ARG A 82 -14.08 5.86 0.62
C ARG A 82 -13.52 7.27 0.40
N VAL A 83 -14.35 8.17 -0.09
CA VAL A 83 -13.99 9.59 -0.17
C VAL A 83 -14.14 10.22 1.21
N LEU A 84 -13.11 10.94 1.65
CA LEU A 84 -13.09 11.66 2.92
C LEU A 84 -12.90 13.15 2.62
N ASP A 85 -14.01 13.85 2.36
CA ASP A 85 -14.01 15.25 1.90
C ASP A 85 -13.29 16.20 2.87
N GLN A 86 -13.48 16.01 4.17
CA GLN A 86 -12.82 16.81 5.21
C GLN A 86 -11.29 16.79 5.14
N ARG A 87 -10.72 15.67 4.66
CA ARG A 87 -9.28 15.48 4.51
C ARG A 87 -8.82 15.54 3.05
N LYS A 88 -9.74 15.83 2.12
CA LYS A 88 -9.51 15.84 0.66
C LYS A 88 -8.75 14.60 0.18
N MET A 89 -9.10 13.42 0.70
CA MET A 89 -8.38 12.17 0.40
C MET A 89 -9.33 11.03 0.03
N ARG A 90 -8.83 10.10 -0.78
CA ARG A 90 -9.46 8.80 -1.04
C ARG A 90 -8.78 7.75 -0.16
N LEU A 91 -9.53 7.20 0.78
CA LEU A 91 -9.04 6.14 1.66
C LEU A 91 -9.33 4.77 1.05
N TYR A 92 -8.28 4.03 0.73
CA TYR A 92 -8.34 2.64 0.28
C TYR A 92 -8.00 1.71 1.45
N TRP A 93 -8.43 0.45 1.39
CA TRP A 93 -8.14 -0.55 2.44
C TRP A 93 -7.85 -1.94 1.86
N VAL A 94 -7.24 -2.79 2.67
CA VAL A 94 -7.00 -4.21 2.38
C VAL A 94 -7.34 -5.06 3.59
N GLY A 95 -7.46 -6.38 3.38
CA GLY A 95 -7.59 -7.32 4.50
C GLY A 95 -6.31 -7.38 5.34
N PRO A 96 -6.37 -7.98 6.55
CA PRO A 96 -5.22 -8.11 7.42
C PRO A 96 -4.18 -9.06 6.84
N PHE A 97 -2.91 -8.81 7.18
CA PHE A 97 -1.78 -9.68 6.86
C PHE A 97 -1.14 -10.22 8.15
N PHE A 98 -0.38 -11.31 8.02
CA PHE A 98 0.12 -12.03 9.18
C PHE A 98 1.59 -12.42 9.04
N TYR A 99 2.33 -12.23 10.12
CA TYR A 99 3.63 -12.86 10.33
C TYR A 99 3.48 -14.06 11.27
N THR A 100 4.46 -14.95 11.24
CA THR A 100 4.65 -16.06 12.18
C THR A 100 6.05 -16.05 12.77
#